data_AF-A0A0E0MAP1-F1
#
_entry.id   AF-A0A0E0MAP1-F1
#
_cell.length_a   1.000
_cell.length_b   1.000
_cell.length_c   1.000
_cell.angle_alpha   90.00
_cell.angle_beta   90.00
_cell.angle_gamma   90.00
#
_symmetry.space_group_name_H-M   'P 1'
#
loop_
_entity.id
_entity.type
_entity.pdbx_description
1 polymer ?
#
loop_
_entity_poly.entity_id
_entity_poly.type
_entity_poly.pdbx_seq_one_letter_code
_entity_poly.pdbx_strand_id
1 'polypeptide(L)'
;MKSLSVDRVKLYDADSAVHDADSAVHDADSAVLAAFAGTGHVQPFLPTTCITRVTVGNKVLSGKDTTAMQSLLPAMQSVHQALLDLGLVGKVNVSTAHFVNVLATSYPPSAGAFREDLAQYIQLLLNFHAEVGSPFLVNAYSNLLEVVPRTSELSKMQ
;
A
#
# COMPACT_ATOMS: atom_id res chain seq x y z
N MET A 1 -9.32 11.11 -17.20
CA MET A 1 -9.29 11.49 -15.77
C MET A 1 -9.43 13.00 -15.51
N LYS A 2 -9.11 13.89 -16.48
CA LYS A 2 -9.29 15.36 -16.38
C LYS A 2 -10.69 15.88 -16.02
N SER A 3 -11.75 15.14 -16.34
CA SER A 3 -13.14 15.55 -16.04
C SER A 3 -13.53 15.40 -14.57
N LEU A 4 -12.71 14.73 -13.74
CA LEU A 4 -13.05 14.36 -12.36
C LEU A 4 -12.13 14.99 -11.30
N SER A 5 -11.16 15.85 -11.68
CA SER A 5 -10.13 16.40 -10.76
C SER A 5 -9.42 15.32 -9.92
N VAL A 6 -9.12 14.16 -10.53
CA VAL A 6 -8.36 13.10 -9.88
C VAL A 6 -6.87 13.31 -10.12
N ASP A 7 -6.15 13.70 -9.07
CA ASP A 7 -4.71 14.02 -9.14
C ASP A 7 -3.79 12.80 -8.87
N ARG A 8 -4.34 11.71 -8.31
CA ARG A 8 -3.60 10.51 -7.91
C ARG A 8 -4.33 9.24 -8.29
N VAL A 9 -3.58 8.27 -8.82
CA VAL A 9 -4.10 6.97 -9.26
C VAL A 9 -3.21 5.86 -8.71
N LYS A 10 -3.81 4.77 -8.24
CA LYS A 10 -3.09 3.57 -7.84
C LYS A 10 -3.31 2.48 -8.88
N LEU A 11 -2.23 1.97 -9.45
CA LEU A 11 -2.25 0.88 -10.41
C LEU A 11 -1.78 -0.39 -9.70
N TYR A 12 -2.53 -1.47 -9.88
CA TYR A 12 -2.23 -2.77 -9.29
C TYR A 12 -1.46 -3.70 -10.24
N ASP A 13 -1.31 -3.31 -11.51
CA ASP A 13 -0.62 -4.09 -12.54
C ASP A 13 0.12 -3.19 -13.56
N ALA A 14 1.09 -3.75 -14.28
CA ALA A 14 1.85 -3.13 -15.35
C ALA A 14 1.11 -3.21 -16.70
N ASP A 15 -0.20 -2.95 -16.70
CA ASP A 15 -0.98 -3.03 -17.94
C ASP A 15 -0.60 -1.89 -18.89
N SER A 16 -0.01 -2.26 -20.03
CA SER A 16 0.32 -1.38 -21.15
C SER A 16 -0.90 -0.76 -21.86
N ALA A 17 -2.13 -1.08 -21.47
CA ALA A 17 -3.34 -0.49 -22.03
C ALA A 17 -3.74 0.87 -21.39
N VAL A 18 -3.14 1.26 -20.27
CA VAL A 18 -3.41 2.56 -19.61
C VAL A 18 -2.51 3.66 -20.21
N HIS A 19 -2.57 3.81 -21.54
CA HIS A 19 -1.87 4.87 -22.26
C HIS A 19 -2.88 5.94 -22.67
N ASP A 20 -2.47 7.20 -22.58
CA ASP A 20 -3.22 8.42 -22.91
C ASP A 20 -4.16 8.99 -21.83
N ALA A 21 -3.67 9.20 -20.61
CA ALA A 21 -4.21 10.26 -19.77
C ALA A 21 -3.26 10.70 -18.64
N ASP A 22 -2.65 11.86 -18.86
CA ASP A 22 -2.45 12.89 -17.83
C ASP A 22 -1.28 12.72 -16.86
N SER A 23 -0.78 13.87 -16.38
CA SER A 23 0.32 14.07 -15.42
C SER A 23 0.00 13.57 -14.00
N ALA A 24 -0.77 12.49 -13.87
CA ALA A 24 -1.23 11.96 -12.59
C ALA A 24 -0.07 11.33 -11.82
N VAL A 25 -0.15 11.44 -10.49
CA VAL A 25 0.79 10.80 -9.58
C VAL A 25 0.41 9.33 -9.39
N HIS A 26 1.33 8.41 -9.69
CA HIS A 26 1.04 6.97 -9.69
C HIS A 26 1.70 6.23 -8.51
N ASP A 27 0.93 5.32 -7.88
CA ASP A 27 1.41 4.26 -6.99
C ASP A 27 1.53 2.95 -7.81
N ALA A 28 2.71 2.32 -7.86
CA ALA A 28 2.99 1.10 -8.65
C ALA A 28 3.33 -0.12 -7.76
N ASP A 29 3.17 -1.36 -8.25
CA ASP A 29 3.64 -2.57 -7.55
C ASP A 29 5.14 -2.83 -7.80
N SER A 30 5.79 -3.54 -6.87
CA SER A 30 7.14 -4.11 -7.01
C SER A 30 7.38 -4.86 -8.32
N ALA A 31 6.40 -5.60 -8.85
CA ALA A 31 6.51 -6.27 -10.15
C ALA A 31 6.69 -5.26 -11.31
N VAL A 32 6.03 -4.10 -11.20
CA VAL A 32 6.15 -3.00 -12.14
C VAL A 32 7.57 -2.42 -12.07
N LEU A 33 8.13 -2.24 -10.86
CA LEU A 33 9.53 -1.80 -10.69
C LEU A 33 10.57 -2.81 -11.16
N ALA A 34 10.36 -4.11 -10.96
CA ALA A 34 11.25 -5.15 -11.46
C ALA A 34 11.25 -5.17 -13.01
N ALA A 35 10.09 -4.99 -13.63
CA ALA A 35 9.98 -4.78 -15.08
C ALA A 35 10.67 -3.46 -15.53
N PHE A 36 10.60 -2.41 -14.71
CA PHE A 36 11.29 -1.12 -14.95
C PHE A 36 12.82 -1.20 -14.81
N ALA A 37 13.35 -2.01 -13.90
CA ALA A 37 14.80 -2.15 -13.66
C ALA A 37 15.47 -3.14 -14.62
N GLY A 38 14.77 -4.20 -15.04
CA GLY A 38 15.31 -5.23 -15.93
C GLY A 38 15.30 -4.89 -17.41
N THR A 39 14.62 -3.81 -17.80
CA THR A 39 14.50 -3.43 -19.21
C THR A 39 14.88 -1.97 -19.40
N GLY A 40 15.88 -1.68 -20.23
CA GLY A 40 16.30 -0.32 -20.60
C GLY A 40 15.24 0.50 -21.35
N HIS A 41 13.96 0.17 -21.21
CA HIS A 41 12.83 0.71 -21.96
C HIS A 41 12.18 1.93 -21.27
N VAL A 42 12.67 2.39 -20.10
CA VAL A 42 12.01 3.50 -19.35
C VAL A 42 12.74 4.84 -19.41
N GLN A 43 13.97 4.90 -19.95
CA GLN A 43 14.60 6.19 -20.23
C GLN A 43 13.71 7.17 -21.03
N PRO A 44 12.83 6.74 -21.95
CA PRO A 44 11.89 7.64 -22.64
C PRO A 44 10.66 8.09 -21.84
N PHE A 45 10.27 7.38 -20.77
CA PHE A 45 8.96 7.57 -20.10
C PHE A 45 9.04 8.37 -18.79
N LEU A 46 10.26 8.68 -18.34
CA LEU A 46 10.53 9.49 -17.14
C LEU A 46 10.17 11.00 -17.23
N PRO A 47 9.78 11.62 -18.35
CA PRO A 47 9.28 13.00 -18.31
C PRO A 47 7.75 13.14 -18.27
N THR A 48 6.94 12.10 -18.57
CA THR A 48 5.46 12.25 -18.65
C THR A 48 4.67 11.62 -17.51
N THR A 49 5.22 10.64 -16.77
CA THR A 49 4.51 9.95 -15.69
C THR A 49 5.20 10.21 -14.35
N CYS A 50 4.56 10.96 -13.44
CA CYS A 50 5.10 11.24 -12.11
C CYS A 50 4.82 10.09 -11.14
N ILE A 51 5.64 9.04 -11.15
CA ILE A 51 5.59 8.01 -10.08
C ILE A 51 6.12 8.66 -8.80
N THR A 52 5.36 8.56 -7.69
CA THR A 52 5.82 9.06 -6.37
C THR A 52 5.96 7.97 -5.34
N ARG A 53 5.45 6.76 -5.63
CA ARG A 53 5.49 5.65 -4.69
C ARG A 53 5.45 4.30 -5.41
N VAL A 54 6.10 3.32 -4.80
CA VAL A 54 5.92 1.90 -5.09
C VAL A 54 5.47 1.16 -3.84
N THR A 55 4.43 0.35 -3.97
CA THR A 55 3.95 -0.55 -2.93
C THR A 55 4.39 -1.98 -3.22
N VAL A 56 5.16 -2.56 -2.31
CA VAL A 56 5.61 -3.95 -2.38
C VAL A 56 4.61 -4.83 -1.62
N GLY A 57 3.92 -5.68 -2.37
CA GLY A 57 2.90 -6.56 -1.84
C GLY A 57 1.60 -5.86 -1.41
N ASN A 58 0.55 -6.66 -1.29
CA ASN A 58 -0.79 -6.21 -0.90
C ASN A 58 -1.34 -7.14 0.18
N LYS A 59 -1.58 -6.60 1.38
CA LYS A 59 -2.16 -7.33 2.53
C LYS A 59 -1.37 -8.60 2.91
N VAL A 60 -0.05 -8.58 2.75
CA VAL A 60 0.83 -9.72 3.03
C VAL A 60 0.69 -10.21 4.48
N LEU A 61 0.55 -9.28 5.43
CA LEU A 61 0.38 -9.61 6.86
C LEU A 61 -1.04 -10.10 7.23
N SER A 62 -1.97 -10.20 6.28
CA SER A 62 -3.35 -10.62 6.54
C SER A 62 -3.56 -12.13 6.44
N GLY A 63 -2.62 -12.86 5.83
CA GLY A 63 -2.69 -14.30 5.61
C GLY A 63 -2.01 -15.15 6.68
N LYS A 64 -1.76 -16.41 6.37
CA LYS A 64 -0.97 -17.35 7.19
C LYS A 64 0.37 -17.73 6.55
N ASP A 65 0.70 -17.13 5.41
CA ASP A 65 1.92 -17.42 4.67
C ASP A 65 3.11 -16.70 5.34
N THR A 66 3.75 -17.40 6.28
CA THR A 66 4.91 -16.88 7.01
C THR A 66 6.10 -16.62 6.12
N THR A 67 6.24 -17.36 5.02
CA THR A 67 7.31 -17.16 4.03
C THR A 67 7.12 -15.81 3.35
N ALA A 68 5.91 -15.51 2.88
CA ALA A 68 5.61 -14.20 2.29
C ALA A 68 5.83 -13.05 3.29
N MET A 69 5.46 -13.22 4.56
CA MET A 69 5.71 -12.23 5.61
C MET A 69 7.21 -11.99 5.85
N GLN A 70 8.01 -13.06 5.88
CA GLN A 70 9.46 -12.99 6.06
C GLN A 70 10.18 -12.35 4.86
N SER A 71 9.67 -12.58 3.64
CA SER A 71 10.25 -12.03 2.41
C SER A 71 9.87 -10.58 2.13
N LEU A 72 8.87 -10.02 2.83
CA LEU A 72 8.36 -8.67 2.57
C LEU A 72 9.42 -7.58 2.75
N LEU A 73 10.11 -7.56 3.90
CA LEU A 73 11.14 -6.56 4.18
C LEU A 73 12.33 -6.66 3.20
N PRO A 74 12.92 -7.85 2.94
CA PRO A 74 13.94 -8.00 1.92
C PRO A 74 13.50 -7.50 0.53
N ALA A 75 12.25 -7.74 0.14
CA ALA A 75 11.72 -7.23 -1.12
C ALA A 75 11.62 -5.69 -1.14
N MET A 76 11.16 -5.08 -0.05
CA MET A 76 11.13 -3.61 0.10
C MET A 76 12.53 -2.99 0.03
N GLN A 77 13.52 -3.62 0.69
CA GLN A 77 14.92 -3.18 0.66
C GLN A 77 15.51 -3.30 -0.75
N SER A 78 15.25 -4.40 -1.46
CA SER A 78 15.71 -4.59 -2.84
C SER A 78 15.14 -3.52 -3.78
N VAL A 79 13.84 -3.21 -3.65
CA VAL A 79 13.19 -2.13 -4.42
C VAL A 79 13.79 -0.76 -4.08
N HIS A 80 14.06 -0.49 -2.79
CA HIS A 80 14.70 0.76 -2.39
C HIS A 80 16.12 0.88 -2.95
N GLN A 81 16.89 -0.20 -2.98
CA GLN A 81 18.21 -0.23 -3.59
C GLN A 81 18.15 0.08 -5.10
N ALA A 82 17.18 -0.48 -5.82
CA ALA A 82 16.99 -0.15 -7.23
C ALA A 82 16.67 1.36 -7.43
N LEU A 83 15.90 1.96 -6.53
CA LEU A 83 15.63 3.41 -6.56
C LEU A 83 16.88 4.25 -6.23
N LEU A 84 17.77 3.76 -5.36
CA LEU A 84 19.07 4.39 -5.11
C LEU A 84 19.92 4.38 -6.38
N ASP A 85 20.03 3.22 -7.04
CA ASP A 85 20.84 3.04 -8.25
C ASP A 85 20.33 3.92 -9.41
N LEU A 86 19.02 4.17 -9.46
CA LEU A 86 18.36 5.04 -10.43
C LEU A 86 18.38 6.55 -10.04
N GLY A 87 18.86 6.91 -8.85
CA GLY A 87 18.86 8.30 -8.36
C GLY A 87 17.45 8.86 -8.10
N LEU A 88 16.49 7.99 -7.77
CA LEU A 88 15.08 8.32 -7.57
C LEU A 88 14.67 8.45 -6.09
N VAL A 89 15.59 8.18 -5.16
CA VAL A 89 15.34 8.37 -3.71
C VAL A 89 15.02 9.84 -3.41
N GLY A 90 14.01 10.06 -2.56
CA GLY A 90 13.45 11.37 -2.25
C GLY A 90 12.39 11.85 -3.25
N LYS A 91 12.27 11.20 -4.42
CA LYS A 91 11.19 11.44 -5.40
C LYS A 91 10.16 10.30 -5.38
N VAL A 92 10.63 9.06 -5.24
CA VAL A 92 9.81 7.85 -5.21
C VAL A 92 10.00 7.14 -3.87
N ASN A 93 8.90 6.94 -3.15
CA ASN A 93 8.92 6.26 -1.85
C ASN A 93 8.60 4.77 -2.00
N VAL A 94 9.27 3.91 -1.24
CA VAL A 94 8.90 2.49 -1.12
C VAL A 94 7.99 2.29 0.08
N SER A 95 6.89 1.59 -0.11
CA SER A 95 5.96 1.24 0.96
C SER A 95 5.35 -0.14 0.75
N THR A 96 4.43 -0.55 1.62
CA THR A 96 3.60 -1.75 1.48
C THR A 96 2.20 -1.42 1.96
N ALA A 97 1.18 -2.07 1.38
CA ALA A 97 -0.21 -1.82 1.74
C ALA A 97 -0.71 -2.87 2.74
N HIS A 98 -0.97 -2.45 3.98
CA HIS A 98 -1.56 -3.30 5.01
C HIS A 98 -3.09 -3.26 4.97
N PHE A 99 -3.74 -4.24 5.56
CA PHE A 99 -5.17 -4.18 5.87
C PHE A 99 -5.34 -3.88 7.36
N VAL A 100 -6.47 -3.29 7.76
CA VAL A 100 -6.74 -2.92 9.16
C VAL A 100 -6.65 -4.10 10.15
N ASN A 101 -6.74 -5.35 9.67
CA ASN A 101 -6.61 -6.56 10.49
C ASN A 101 -5.21 -6.82 11.07
N VAL A 102 -4.23 -5.96 10.78
CA VAL A 102 -2.95 -5.94 11.51
C VAL A 102 -3.09 -5.37 12.92
N LEU A 103 -4.19 -4.65 13.20
CA LEU A 103 -4.53 -4.14 14.52
C LEU A 103 -5.31 -5.19 15.33
N ALA A 104 -4.91 -5.41 16.58
CA ALA A 104 -5.70 -6.16 17.56
C ALA A 104 -6.79 -5.29 18.18
N THR A 105 -6.46 -4.01 18.43
CA THR A 105 -7.40 -3.00 18.93
C THR A 105 -7.33 -1.78 18.03
N SER A 106 -8.49 -1.22 17.67
CA SER A 106 -8.60 -0.03 16.83
C SER A 106 -9.55 1.04 17.41
N TYR A 107 -10.30 0.71 18.47
CA TYR A 107 -11.20 1.64 19.15
C TYR A 107 -11.06 1.56 20.68
N PRO A 108 -11.03 2.71 21.40
CA PRO A 108 -10.91 4.05 20.83
C PRO A 108 -9.59 4.21 20.05
N PRO A 109 -9.48 5.15 19.09
CA PRO A 109 -8.27 5.28 18.28
C PRO A 109 -6.98 5.45 19.11
N SER A 110 -7.08 6.08 20.29
CA SER A 110 -5.97 6.23 21.23
C SER A 110 -5.49 4.92 21.88
N ALA A 111 -6.31 3.87 21.85
CA ALA A 111 -5.98 2.53 22.32
C ALA A 111 -5.56 1.59 21.17
N GLY A 112 -5.30 2.15 19.98
CA GLY A 112 -4.85 1.40 18.82
C GLY A 112 -3.60 0.58 19.11
N ALA A 113 -3.65 -0.73 18.85
CA ALA A 113 -2.54 -1.63 19.08
C ALA A 113 -2.45 -2.67 17.96
N PHE A 114 -1.23 -2.94 17.49
CA PHE A 114 -0.96 -4.03 16.57
C PHE A 114 -1.15 -5.39 17.22
N ARG A 115 -1.44 -6.40 16.42
CA ARG A 115 -1.46 -7.78 16.89
C ARG A 115 -0.07 -8.23 17.33
N GLU A 116 -0.01 -8.87 18.49
CA GLU A 116 1.24 -9.33 19.09
C GLU A 116 1.96 -10.36 18.22
N ASP A 117 1.21 -11.25 17.56
CA ASP A 117 1.79 -12.26 16.65
C ASP A 117 2.41 -11.66 15.39
N LEU A 118 2.09 -10.41 15.06
CA LEU A 118 2.68 -9.66 13.94
C LEU A 118 3.73 -8.64 14.37
N ALA A 119 3.93 -8.43 15.68
CA ALA A 119 4.73 -7.34 16.23
C ALA A 119 6.17 -7.33 15.68
N GLN A 120 6.80 -8.50 15.58
CA GLN A 120 8.16 -8.61 15.03
C GLN A 120 8.26 -8.09 13.58
N TYR A 121 7.28 -8.40 12.74
CA TYR A 121 7.29 -7.98 11.33
C TYR A 121 6.99 -6.48 11.23
N ILE A 122 6.01 -6.01 12.00
CA ILE A 122 5.59 -4.60 11.99
C ILE A 122 6.70 -3.71 12.52
N GLN A 123 7.40 -4.10 13.58
CA GLN A 123 8.51 -3.33 14.12
C GLN A 123 9.63 -3.16 13.08
N LEU A 124 10.00 -4.24 12.39
CA LEU A 124 11.01 -4.18 11.34
C LEU A 124 10.59 -3.28 10.17
N LEU A 125 9.32 -3.36 9.75
CA LEU A 125 8.78 -2.50 8.71
C LEU A 125 8.76 -1.03 9.13
N LEU A 126 8.32 -0.72 10.36
CA LEU A 126 8.31 0.65 10.89
C LEU A 126 9.72 1.23 10.99
N ASN A 127 10.70 0.43 11.40
CA ASN A 127 12.11 0.86 11.42
C ASN A 127 12.61 1.21 10.02
N PHE A 128 12.34 0.34 9.03
CA PHE A 128 12.70 0.61 7.65
C PHE A 128 12.03 1.88 7.11
N HIS A 129 10.73 2.05 7.36
CA HIS A 129 9.98 3.25 6.98
C HIS A 129 10.57 4.53 7.59
N ALA A 130 10.96 4.49 8.86
CA ALA A 130 11.62 5.60 9.53
C ALA A 130 13.00 5.91 8.94
N GLU A 131 13.77 4.88 8.59
CA GLU A 131 15.10 5.01 7.99
C GLU A 131 15.04 5.65 6.59
N VAL A 132 14.11 5.22 5.74
CA VAL A 132 14.00 5.71 4.36
C VAL A 132 13.03 6.89 4.20
N GLY A 133 12.41 7.35 5.29
CA GLY A 133 11.47 8.46 5.29
C GLY A 133 10.16 8.20 4.53
N SER A 134 9.69 6.95 4.48
CA SER A 134 8.51 6.56 3.72
C SER A 134 7.30 6.24 4.62
N PRO A 135 6.05 6.42 4.11
CA PRO A 135 4.86 6.20 4.93
C PRO A 135 4.52 4.71 5.09
N PHE A 136 3.98 4.36 6.26
CA PHE A 136 3.31 3.07 6.51
C PHE A 136 1.84 3.16 6.08
N LEU A 137 1.41 2.33 5.13
CA LEU A 137 0.05 2.43 4.55
C LEU A 137 -0.89 1.37 5.12
N VAL A 138 -2.08 1.81 5.54
CA VAL A 138 -3.16 0.92 5.99
C VAL A 138 -4.41 1.18 5.16
N ASN A 139 -4.90 0.13 4.51
CA ASN A 139 -6.21 0.09 3.89
C ASN A 139 -7.26 -0.11 4.98
N ALA A 140 -8.00 0.95 5.31
CA ALA A 140 -9.17 0.90 6.16
C ALA A 140 -10.43 0.80 5.30
N TYR A 141 -11.13 -0.34 5.36
CA TYR A 141 -12.46 -0.49 4.78
C TYR A 141 -13.45 -0.49 5.93
N SER A 142 -14.34 0.50 5.98
CA SER A 142 -15.43 0.54 6.96
C SER A 142 -16.63 -0.22 6.41
N ASN A 143 -17.00 -1.33 7.03
CA ASN A 143 -18.32 -1.94 6.85
C ASN A 143 -19.24 -1.45 7.97
N LEU A 144 -19.66 -0.18 7.90
CA LEU A 144 -20.71 0.32 8.79
C LEU A 144 -22.03 -0.35 8.35
N LEU A 145 -22.38 -1.45 9.01
CA LEU A 145 -23.69 -2.08 8.88
C LEU A 145 -24.53 -1.57 10.04
N GLU A 146 -25.21 -0.44 9.82
CA GLU A 146 -26.24 0.04 10.73
C GLU A 146 -27.43 -0.93 10.62
N VAL A 147 -27.49 -1.92 11.50
CA VAL A 147 -28.72 -2.69 11.71
C VAL A 147 -29.64 -1.81 12.54
N VAL A 148 -30.46 -1.00 11.87
CA VAL A 148 -31.60 -0.33 12.51
C VAL A 148 -32.67 -1.40 12.78
N PRO A 149 -32.96 -1.79 14.04
CA PRO A 149 -34.06 -2.69 14.31
C PRO A 149 -35.38 -2.02 13.87
N ARG A 150 -36.19 -2.71 13.05
CA ARG A 150 -37.54 -2.23 12.74
C ARG A 150 -38.38 -2.28 14.01
N THR A 151 -39.04 -1.17 14.31
CA THR A 151 -39.94 -0.96 15.46
C THR A 151 -41.04 -2.02 15.62
N SER A 152 -41.33 -2.83 14.60
CA SER A 152 -42.31 -3.92 14.66
C SER A 152 -41.91 -5.13 15.50
N GLU A 153 -40.64 -5.27 15.88
CA GLU A 153 -40.16 -6.42 16.68
C GLU A 153 -40.12 -6.14 18.20
N LEU A 154 -40.27 -4.88 18.63
CA LEU A 154 -40.32 -4.53 20.06
C LEU A 154 -41.65 -4.91 20.72
N SER A 155 -42.74 -5.03 19.95
CA SER A 155 -44.08 -5.34 20.46
C SER A 155 -44.28 -6.82 20.83
N LYS A 156 -43.31 -7.70 20.55
CA LYS A 156 -43.38 -9.15 20.83
C LYS A 156 -42.58 -9.57 22.07
N MET A 157 -41.98 -8.62 22.79
CA MET A 157 -41.17 -8.90 23.99
C MET A 157 -41.82 -8.39 25.29
N GLN A 158 -43.16 -8.30 25.33
CA GLN A 158 -43.96 -8.18 26.56
C GLN A 158 -44.97 -9.32 26.65
#